data_AF-A0A855Y3K9-F1
#
_entry.id   AF-A0A855Y3K9-F1
#
_cell.length_a   1.000
_cell.length_b   1.000
_cell.length_c   1.000
_cell.angle_alpha   90.00
_cell.angle_beta   90.00
_cell.angle_gamma   90.00
#
_symmetry.space_group_name_H-M   'P 1'
#
loop_
_entity.id
_entity.type
_entity.pdbx_description
1 polymer ?
#
loop_
_entity_poly.entity_id
_entity_poly.type
_entity_poly.pdbx_seq_one_letter_code
_entity_poly.pdbx_strand_id
1 'polypeptide(L)'
;MSNMHRIHWFDEQIRSGRFPNSSWLAREFEISRRQAQRDIEYMAISLRAPLVYIAKYRGYCYEDQTYRLPHLYMTEEEQRVLKYLAHRYRHYNYDQSDAVKRVAHLLERFTLEEQQTGSSQLPVFKADPQQLQFFEILSHAIAESRKVHIHYRDHAGERQFIWCPLKMLSQFNADYVVGYGMDPLQQTAIRLEGMIHVQMINETFQCQTDGLLGSWEESLPVRKPFVAEIRLKEEQQTELWQGYRIREKQGQVHWIEFYDTDAFLQHLFISEWEELLSPSWLRRKLQQSAESIIDRLAVQHKANVN
;
A
#
# COMPACT_ATOMS: atom_id res chain seq x y z
N MET A 1 12.35 -2.51 28.03
CA MET A 1 11.09 -1.75 27.83
C MET A 1 11.36 -0.63 26.82
N SER A 2 10.67 -0.61 25.68
CA SER A 2 10.88 0.41 24.64
C SER A 2 10.51 1.81 25.12
N ASN A 3 11.09 2.84 24.50
CA ASN A 3 10.79 4.24 24.82
C ASN A 3 9.29 4.56 24.64
N MET A 4 8.71 4.02 23.56
CA MET A 4 7.33 4.27 23.17
C MET A 4 6.32 3.85 24.25
N HIS A 5 6.54 2.70 24.91
CA HIS A 5 5.66 2.24 25.98
C HIS A 5 5.61 3.22 27.17
N ARG A 6 6.75 3.86 27.49
CA ARG A 6 6.84 4.87 28.55
C ARG A 6 6.14 6.17 28.17
N ILE A 7 6.25 6.57 26.90
CA ILE A 7 5.56 7.74 26.34
C ILE A 7 4.04 7.53 26.37
N HIS A 8 3.54 6.37 25.94
CA HIS A 8 2.11 6.06 25.96
C HIS A 8 1.56 6.09 27.39
N TRP A 9 2.25 5.44 28.32
CA TRP A 9 1.85 5.48 29.72
C TRP A 9 1.80 6.91 30.26
N PHE A 10 2.79 7.75 29.92
CA PHE A 10 2.82 9.15 30.36
C PHE A 10 1.67 9.97 29.76
N ASP A 11 1.35 9.79 28.47
CA ASP A 11 0.18 10.40 27.81
C ASP A 11 -1.13 9.98 28.51
N GLU A 12 -1.30 8.70 28.83
CA GLU A 12 -2.47 8.18 29.53
C GLU A 12 -2.62 8.79 30.94
N GLN A 13 -1.52 8.93 31.68
CA GLN A 13 -1.54 9.59 32.99
C GLN A 13 -1.90 11.08 32.89
N ILE A 14 -1.46 11.79 31.84
CA ILE A 14 -1.88 13.18 31.60
C ILE A 14 -3.39 13.24 31.33
N ARG A 15 -3.89 12.37 30.44
CA ARG A 15 -5.31 12.35 30.02
C ARG A 15 -6.26 11.96 31.14
N SER A 16 -5.82 11.09 32.04
CA SER A 16 -6.56 10.74 33.24
C SER A 16 -6.50 11.81 34.34
N GLY A 17 -5.87 12.97 34.07
CA GLY A 17 -5.80 14.11 34.99
C GLY A 17 -4.87 13.87 36.18
N ARG A 18 -3.88 12.96 36.05
CA ARG A 18 -3.02 12.53 37.16
C ARG A 18 -1.70 13.30 37.29
N PHE A 19 -1.44 14.24 36.39
CA PHE A 19 -0.26 15.12 36.41
C PHE A 19 1.07 14.37 36.61
N PRO A 20 1.48 13.49 35.68
CA PRO A 20 2.71 12.71 35.82
C PRO A 20 3.97 13.58 35.78
N ASN A 21 5.07 13.06 36.33
CA ASN A 21 6.37 13.74 36.32
C ASN A 21 7.53 12.76 36.12
N SER A 22 8.74 13.29 35.92
CA SER A 22 9.94 12.48 35.66
C SER A 22 10.29 11.52 36.79
N SER A 23 9.97 11.86 38.04
CA SER A 23 10.23 10.98 39.19
C SER A 23 9.25 9.80 39.26
N TRP A 24 7.97 10.04 38.91
CA TRP A 24 6.97 8.97 38.82
C TRP A 24 7.28 8.05 37.63
N LEU A 25 7.54 8.61 36.45
CA LEU A 25 7.93 7.83 35.28
C LEU A 25 9.19 6.98 35.53
N ALA A 26 10.18 7.56 36.22
CA ALA A 26 11.39 6.84 36.60
C ALA A 26 11.13 5.65 37.53
N ARG A 27 10.21 5.81 38.49
CA ARG A 27 9.84 4.74 39.42
C ARG A 27 9.06 3.63 38.72
N GLU A 28 8.07 4.00 37.91
CA GLU A 28 7.18 3.04 37.24
C GLU A 28 7.94 2.10 36.31
N PHE A 29 8.93 2.62 35.59
CA PHE A 29 9.68 1.86 34.60
C PHE A 29 11.10 1.49 35.05
N GLU A 30 11.43 1.71 36.32
CA GLU A 30 12.74 1.43 36.92
C GLU A 30 13.92 2.02 36.12
N ILE A 31 13.73 3.26 35.61
CA ILE A 31 14.75 3.99 34.85
C ILE A 31 15.34 5.15 35.67
N SER A 32 16.51 5.65 35.24
CA SER A 32 17.07 6.86 35.84
C SER A 32 16.16 8.08 35.59
N ARG A 33 16.13 9.03 36.54
CA ARG A 33 15.43 10.31 36.35
C ARG A 33 15.91 11.07 35.12
N ARG A 34 17.19 10.95 34.77
CA ARG A 34 17.77 11.54 33.55
C ARG A 34 17.18 10.93 32.28
N GLN A 35 16.91 9.62 32.26
CA GLN A 35 16.24 8.98 31.13
C GLN A 35 14.77 9.41 31.06
N ALA A 36 14.06 9.40 32.19
CA ALA A 36 12.67 9.85 32.25
C ALA A 36 12.51 11.31 31.77
N GLN A 37 13.44 12.19 32.14
CA GLN A 37 13.44 13.57 31.67
C GLN A 37 13.65 13.67 30.15
N ARG A 38 14.57 12.87 29.58
CA ARG A 38 14.76 12.80 28.12
C ARG A 38 13.51 12.29 27.39
N ASP A 39 12.78 11.36 27.99
CA ASP A 39 11.53 10.86 27.39
C ASP A 39 10.44 11.97 27.38
N ILE A 40 10.35 12.77 28.45
CA ILE A 40 9.45 13.93 28.51
C ILE A 40 9.88 15.03 27.53
N GLU A 41 11.17 15.31 27.42
CA GLU A 41 11.72 16.25 26.43
C GLU A 41 11.42 15.78 25.01
N TYR A 42 11.54 14.48 24.74
CA TYR A 42 11.17 13.90 23.46
C TYR A 42 9.68 14.11 23.14
N MET A 43 8.79 13.93 24.12
CA MET A 43 7.37 14.25 23.95
C MET A 43 7.16 15.73 23.60
N ALA A 44 7.80 16.64 24.33
CA ALA A 44 7.64 18.08 24.10
C ALA A 44 8.22 18.54 22.76
N ILE A 45 9.45 18.13 22.44
CA ILE A 45 10.22 18.64 21.29
C ILE A 45 9.88 17.86 20.02
N SER A 46 10.05 16.54 20.05
CA SER A 46 9.86 15.70 18.88
C SER A 46 8.37 15.57 18.60
N LEU A 47 7.59 15.08 19.57
CA LEU A 47 6.15 14.83 19.39
C LEU A 47 5.27 16.09 19.44
N ARG A 48 5.88 17.25 19.67
CA ARG A 48 5.21 18.56 19.81
C ARG A 48 4.04 18.49 20.78
N ALA A 49 4.19 17.70 21.84
CA ALA A 49 3.19 17.59 22.88
C ALA A 49 3.12 18.93 23.64
N PRO A 50 1.94 19.55 23.79
CA PRO A 50 1.79 20.85 24.45
C PRO A 50 1.83 20.68 25.97
N LEU A 51 2.97 20.24 26.49
CA LEU A 51 3.20 19.91 27.89
C LEU A 51 3.41 21.19 28.71
N VAL A 52 2.62 21.35 29.77
CA VAL A 52 2.74 22.44 30.74
C VAL A 52 2.95 21.86 32.14
N TYR A 53 3.95 22.37 32.85
CA TYR A 53 4.21 21.96 34.22
C TYR A 53 3.33 22.75 35.20
N ILE A 54 2.55 22.04 36.00
CA ILE A 54 1.69 22.63 37.03
C ILE A 54 2.36 22.47 38.40
N ALA A 55 2.92 23.58 38.91
CA ALA A 55 3.66 23.60 40.17
C ALA A 55 2.85 23.05 41.36
N LYS A 56 1.54 23.34 41.41
CA LYS A 56 0.62 22.86 42.46
C LYS A 56 0.58 21.32 42.55
N TYR A 57 0.61 20.64 41.41
CA TYR A 57 0.54 19.17 41.34
C TYR A 57 1.91 18.51 41.13
N ARG A 58 2.97 19.33 40.98
CA ARG A 58 4.34 18.89 40.71
C ARG A 58 4.44 17.93 39.50
N GLY A 59 3.69 18.21 38.45
CA GLY A 59 3.64 17.36 37.27
C GLY A 59 3.08 18.06 36.04
N TYR A 60 2.99 17.34 34.94
CA TYR A 60 2.67 17.88 33.63
C TYR A 60 1.21 17.63 33.24
N CYS A 61 0.61 18.55 32.50
CA CYS A 61 -0.64 18.34 31.77
C CYS A 61 -0.54 18.87 30.34
N TYR A 62 -1.55 18.61 29.52
CA TYR A 62 -1.67 19.27 28.21
C TYR A 62 -2.34 20.62 28.34
N GLU A 63 -1.75 21.64 27.69
CA GLU A 63 -2.39 22.95 27.49
C GLU A 63 -3.61 22.81 26.57
N ASP A 64 -3.44 22.05 25.48
CA ASP A 64 -4.50 21.74 24.53
C ASP A 64 -4.99 20.28 24.72
N GLN A 65 -6.21 20.14 25.25
CA GLN A 65 -6.84 18.84 25.47
C GLN A 65 -7.22 18.11 24.17
N THR A 66 -7.20 18.79 23.03
CA THR A 66 -7.42 18.17 21.71
C THR A 66 -6.20 17.40 21.22
N TYR A 67 -5.00 17.70 21.74
CA TYR A 67 -3.79 16.94 21.42
C TYR A 67 -4.05 15.44 21.61
N ARG A 68 -3.66 14.65 20.61
CA ARG A 68 -3.67 13.19 20.63
C ARG A 68 -2.27 12.71 20.30
N LEU A 69 -1.71 11.85 21.16
CA LEU A 69 -0.47 11.17 20.85
C LEU A 69 -0.72 10.30 19.60
N PRO A 70 0.05 10.47 18.52
CA PRO A 70 -0.10 9.62 17.33
C PRO A 70 0.19 8.18 17.70
N HIS A 71 -0.83 7.32 17.69
CA HIS A 71 -0.66 5.88 17.88
C HIS A 71 -0.24 5.29 16.54
N LEU A 72 1.06 5.14 16.32
CA LEU A 72 1.58 4.46 15.15
C LEU A 72 1.96 3.04 15.54
N TYR A 73 1.03 2.11 15.34
CA TYR A 73 1.33 0.69 15.43
C TYR A 73 1.93 0.25 14.11
N MET A 74 3.19 -0.19 14.15
CA MET A 74 3.89 -0.77 13.01
C MET A 74 4.54 -2.08 13.46
N THR A 75 4.48 -3.06 12.58
CA THR A 75 5.26 -4.30 12.69
C THR A 75 6.75 -4.02 12.47
N GLU A 76 7.61 -4.91 12.97
CA GLU A 76 9.06 -4.87 12.72
C GLU A 76 9.40 -4.89 11.22
N GLU A 77 8.55 -5.50 10.39
CA GLU A 77 8.69 -5.50 8.93
C GLU A 77 8.41 -4.12 8.33
N GLU A 78 7.29 -3.49 8.70
CA GLU A 78 6.92 -2.15 8.25
C GLU A 78 7.97 -1.10 8.66
N GLN A 79 8.52 -1.21 9.88
CA GLN A 79 9.58 -0.32 10.35
C GLN A 79 10.88 -0.49 9.54
N ARG A 80 11.27 -1.71 9.17
CA ARG A 80 12.44 -1.97 8.32
C ARG A 80 12.26 -1.40 6.92
N VAL A 81 11.07 -1.59 6.33
CA VAL A 81 10.70 -1.02 5.03
C VAL A 81 10.79 0.50 5.05
N LEU A 82 10.21 1.13 6.08
CA LEU A 82 10.20 2.58 6.22
C LEU A 82 11.62 3.15 6.34
N LYS A 83 12.50 2.47 7.09
CA LYS A 83 13.91 2.84 7.26
C LYS A 83 14.67 2.76 5.94
N TYR A 84 14.42 1.70 5.14
CA TYR A 84 14.99 1.58 3.81
C TYR A 84 14.52 2.71 2.87
N LEU A 85 13.23 3.04 2.87
CA LEU A 85 12.70 4.14 2.05
C LEU A 85 13.33 5.48 2.43
N ALA A 86 13.45 5.78 3.73
CA ALA A 86 14.12 6.99 4.21
C ALA A 86 15.58 7.07 3.73
N HIS A 87 16.32 5.96 3.82
CA HIS A 87 17.69 5.86 3.29
C HIS A 87 17.73 6.08 1.77
N ARG A 88 16.83 5.43 1.01
CA ARG A 88 16.76 5.55 -0.45
C ARG A 88 16.52 6.99 -0.89
N TYR A 89 15.55 7.70 -0.31
CA TYR A 89 15.26 9.09 -0.65
C TYR A 89 16.37 10.08 -0.22
N ARG A 90 17.24 9.70 0.70
CA ARG A 90 18.42 10.49 1.11
C ARG A 90 19.61 10.30 0.18
N HIS A 91 19.86 9.06 -0.26
CA HIS A 91 21.10 8.68 -0.94
C HIS A 91 20.99 8.57 -2.47
N TYR A 92 19.79 8.37 -3.01
CA TYR A 92 19.59 8.42 -4.46
C TYR A 92 19.31 9.87 -4.88
N ASN A 93 20.01 10.33 -5.91
CA ASN A 93 19.77 11.62 -6.57
C ASN A 93 18.42 11.56 -7.31
N TYR A 94 17.33 11.65 -6.56
CA TYR A 94 16.09 12.19 -7.10
C TYR A 94 16.33 13.67 -7.39
N ASP A 95 15.84 14.17 -8.54
CA ASP A 95 15.99 15.57 -8.93
C ASP A 95 15.78 16.46 -7.71
N GLN A 96 16.82 17.22 -7.35
CA GLN A 96 17.11 17.71 -6.00
C GLN A 96 16.05 18.65 -5.43
N SER A 97 14.87 18.12 -5.10
CA SER A 97 13.81 18.85 -4.44
C SER A 97 13.99 18.71 -2.93
N ASP A 98 14.10 19.85 -2.24
CA ASP A 98 14.09 19.89 -0.77
C ASP A 98 12.86 19.18 -0.18
N ALA A 99 11.79 19.03 -0.95
CA ALA A 99 10.63 18.23 -0.55
C ALA A 99 10.98 16.76 -0.32
N VAL A 100 11.80 16.15 -1.18
CA VAL A 100 12.20 14.74 -1.07
C VAL A 100 13.04 14.53 0.19
N LYS A 101 13.95 15.46 0.48
CA LYS A 101 14.75 15.45 1.72
C LYS A 101 13.88 15.59 2.97
N ARG A 102 12.86 16.47 2.94
CA ARG A 102 11.89 16.61 4.03
C ARG A 102 11.08 15.33 4.25
N VAL A 103 10.66 14.67 3.17
CA VAL A 103 9.98 13.37 3.26
C VAL A 103 10.90 12.33 3.88
N ALA A 104 12.16 12.21 3.43
CA ALA A 104 13.11 11.28 4.03
C ALA A 104 13.27 11.48 5.54
N HIS A 105 13.37 12.73 6.00
CA HIS A 105 13.45 13.04 7.43
C HIS A 105 12.15 12.73 8.19
N LEU A 106 10.99 12.95 7.58
CA LEU A 106 9.70 12.58 8.14
C LEU A 106 9.59 11.06 8.33
N LEU A 107 10.00 10.27 7.33
CA LEU A 107 9.96 8.80 7.41
C LEU A 107 10.90 8.27 8.51
N GLU A 108 12.09 8.85 8.65
CA GLU A 108 13.07 8.47 9.68
C GLU A 108 12.57 8.72 11.11
N ARG A 109 11.76 9.76 11.32
CA ARG A 109 11.15 10.05 12.62
C ARG A 109 10.23 8.93 13.13
N PHE A 110 9.74 8.08 12.23
CA PHE A 110 8.89 6.95 12.57
C PHE A 110 9.69 5.65 12.78
N THR A 111 10.99 5.63 12.53
CA THR A 111 11.86 4.44 12.64
C THR A 111 12.81 4.59 13.83
N LEU A 112 12.27 4.68 15.04
CA LEU A 112 13.00 5.08 16.25
C LEU A 112 13.80 3.97 16.96
N GLU A 113 14.07 2.85 16.28
CA GLU A 113 14.89 1.79 16.89
C GLU A 113 16.12 1.44 16.05
N GLU A 114 17.29 1.55 16.69
CA GLU A 114 18.53 0.88 16.28
C GLU A 114 18.41 -0.62 16.57
N GLN A 115 17.47 -1.31 15.92
CA GLN A 115 17.53 -2.77 15.90
C GLN A 115 18.56 -3.22 14.87
N GLN A 116 19.42 -4.15 15.30
CA GLN A 116 20.43 -4.78 14.46
C GLN A 116 19.76 -5.41 13.25
N THR A 117 20.27 -5.12 12.06
CA THR A 117 19.81 -5.68 10.78
C THR A 117 19.96 -7.20 10.79
N GLY A 118 18.93 -7.90 11.27
CA GLY A 118 18.71 -9.31 10.99
C GLY A 118 18.50 -9.53 9.49
N SER A 119 18.95 -10.67 9.00
CA SER A 119 18.98 -11.10 7.60
C SER A 119 17.58 -11.42 7.04
N SER A 120 16.71 -10.42 6.91
CA SER A 120 15.48 -10.53 6.14
C SER A 120 15.56 -9.59 4.94
N GLN A 121 15.37 -10.17 3.76
CA GLN A 121 15.43 -9.44 2.48
C GLN A 121 14.39 -8.31 2.49
N LEU A 122 14.81 -7.12 2.04
CA LEU A 122 13.91 -6.00 1.83
C LEU A 122 13.03 -6.28 0.60
N PRO A 123 11.75 -5.86 0.61
CA PRO A 123 10.90 -6.00 -0.56
C PRO A 123 11.47 -5.23 -1.75
N VAL A 124 11.31 -5.81 -2.95
CA VAL A 124 11.72 -5.17 -4.20
C VAL A 124 10.68 -4.14 -4.60
N PHE A 125 10.98 -2.86 -4.41
CA PHE A 125 10.15 -1.77 -4.90
C PHE A 125 10.36 -1.61 -6.41
N LYS A 126 9.42 -2.12 -7.22
CA LYS A 126 9.33 -1.79 -8.64
C LYS A 126 8.40 -0.60 -8.80
N ALA A 127 8.94 0.57 -9.16
CA ALA A 127 8.12 1.66 -9.66
C ALA A 127 7.86 1.37 -11.15
N ASP A 128 6.60 1.24 -11.54
CA ASP A 128 6.22 1.12 -12.95
C ASP A 128 6.32 2.53 -13.59
N PRO A 129 7.28 2.77 -14.51
CA PRO A 129 7.45 4.09 -15.13
C PRO A 129 6.19 4.55 -15.87
N GLN A 130 5.39 3.61 -16.38
CA GLN A 130 4.17 3.90 -17.12
C GLN A 130 3.08 4.41 -16.17
N GLN A 131 2.95 3.81 -14.98
CA GLN A 131 2.02 4.29 -13.96
C GLN A 131 2.39 5.68 -13.46
N LEU A 132 3.69 5.96 -13.27
CA LEU A 132 4.15 7.30 -12.90
C LEU A 132 3.80 8.32 -13.97
N GLN A 133 4.00 7.98 -15.26
CA GLN A 133 3.61 8.84 -16.36
C GLN A 133 2.09 9.12 -16.37
N PHE A 134 1.26 8.10 -16.16
CA PHE A 134 -0.19 8.29 -16.10
C PHE A 134 -0.60 9.16 -14.92
N PHE A 135 0.01 8.96 -13.75
CA PHE A 135 -0.20 9.79 -12.58
C PHE A 135 0.07 11.27 -12.89
N GLU A 136 1.19 11.56 -13.55
CA GLU A 136 1.55 12.93 -13.94
C GLU A 136 0.56 13.52 -14.95
N ILE A 137 0.23 12.78 -16.03
CA ILE A 137 -0.72 13.25 -17.05
C ILE A 137 -2.08 13.56 -16.42
N LEU A 138 -2.58 12.68 -15.54
CA LEU A 138 -3.87 12.85 -14.88
C LEU A 138 -3.83 14.00 -13.87
N SER A 139 -2.73 14.15 -13.11
CA SER A 139 -2.55 15.27 -12.18
C SER A 139 -2.59 16.62 -12.90
N HIS A 140 -1.92 16.72 -14.06
CA HIS A 140 -1.98 17.92 -14.91
C HIS A 140 -3.38 18.12 -15.51
N ALA A 141 -4.02 17.05 -16.00
CA ALA A 141 -5.36 17.12 -16.57
C ALA A 141 -6.40 17.60 -15.53
N ILE A 142 -6.28 17.16 -14.28
CA ILE A 142 -7.12 17.60 -13.16
C ILE A 142 -6.87 19.09 -12.86
N ALA A 143 -5.60 19.48 -12.72
CA ALA A 143 -5.24 20.87 -12.40
C ALA A 143 -5.71 21.87 -13.47
N GLU A 144 -5.68 21.47 -14.74
CA GLU A 144 -6.11 22.30 -15.87
C GLU A 144 -7.55 22.03 -16.34
N SER A 145 -8.30 21.16 -15.65
CA SER A 145 -9.65 20.74 -16.03
C SER A 145 -9.76 20.29 -17.50
N ARG A 146 -8.79 19.50 -17.97
CA ARG A 146 -8.72 18.95 -19.33
C ARG A 146 -9.24 17.52 -19.38
N LYS A 147 -9.95 17.19 -20.46
CA LYS A 147 -10.40 15.82 -20.74
C LYS A 147 -9.22 14.94 -21.11
N VAL A 148 -9.36 13.64 -20.87
CA VAL A 148 -8.38 12.63 -21.23
C VAL A 148 -9.03 11.52 -22.05
N HIS A 149 -8.30 10.99 -23.01
CA HIS A 149 -8.63 9.73 -23.66
C HIS A 149 -7.93 8.60 -22.91
N ILE A 150 -8.69 7.60 -22.48
CA ILE A 150 -8.18 6.47 -21.71
C ILE A 150 -8.43 5.20 -22.49
N HIS A 151 -7.36 4.43 -22.72
CA HIS A 151 -7.43 3.03 -23.08
C HIS A 151 -7.26 2.19 -21.83
N TYR A 152 -8.31 1.46 -21.46
CA TYR A 152 -8.42 0.75 -20.20
C TYR A 152 -8.69 -0.73 -20.43
N ARG A 153 -8.06 -1.59 -19.62
CA ARG A 153 -8.30 -3.02 -19.59
C ARG A 153 -8.59 -3.46 -18.16
N ASP A 154 -9.73 -4.13 -18.00
CA ASP A 154 -10.10 -4.83 -16.78
C ASP A 154 -10.64 -6.23 -17.11
N HIS A 155 -11.33 -6.83 -16.14
CA HIS A 155 -11.95 -8.14 -16.27
C HIS A 155 -13.15 -8.16 -17.24
N ALA A 156 -13.77 -7.02 -17.52
CA ALA A 156 -14.85 -6.91 -18.51
C ALA A 156 -14.31 -6.78 -19.94
N GLY A 157 -13.02 -6.46 -20.09
CA GLY A 157 -12.32 -6.41 -21.37
C GLY A 157 -11.58 -5.11 -21.58
N GLU A 158 -11.28 -4.83 -22.85
CA GLU A 158 -10.65 -3.58 -23.29
C GLU A 158 -11.71 -2.58 -23.73
N ARG A 159 -11.54 -1.33 -23.29
CA ARG A 159 -12.42 -0.22 -23.64
C ARG A 159 -11.63 1.07 -23.80
N GLN A 160 -12.10 1.91 -24.70
CA GLN A 160 -11.55 3.24 -24.95
C GLN A 160 -12.66 4.27 -24.75
N PHE A 161 -12.37 5.32 -23.99
CA PHE A 161 -13.36 6.35 -23.68
C PHE A 161 -12.70 7.71 -23.38
N ILE A 162 -13.45 8.77 -23.63
CA ILE A 162 -13.10 10.14 -23.20
C ILE A 162 -13.65 10.33 -21.80
N TRP A 163 -12.85 10.97 -20.94
CA TRP A 163 -13.14 11.07 -19.52
C TRP A 163 -12.70 12.41 -18.94
N CYS A 164 -13.44 12.91 -17.95
CA CYS A 164 -13.17 14.15 -17.24
C CYS A 164 -12.62 13.80 -15.84
N PRO A 165 -11.30 13.84 -15.62
CA PRO A 165 -10.69 13.47 -14.35
C PRO A 165 -10.84 14.61 -13.34
N LEU A 166 -11.30 14.29 -12.14
CA LEU A 166 -11.63 15.26 -11.08
C LEU A 166 -10.66 15.22 -9.90
N LYS A 167 -10.25 14.03 -9.45
CA LYS A 167 -9.32 13.88 -8.32
C LYS A 167 -8.59 12.55 -8.34
N MET A 168 -7.44 12.53 -7.69
CA MET A 168 -6.66 11.32 -7.39
C MET A 168 -6.97 10.82 -5.98
N LEU A 169 -7.06 9.51 -5.80
CA LEU A 169 -7.25 8.85 -4.50
C LEU A 169 -6.29 7.67 -4.38
N SER A 170 -5.78 7.41 -3.18
CA SER A 170 -5.01 6.20 -2.87
C SER A 170 -5.65 5.50 -1.68
N GLN A 171 -6.08 4.26 -1.86
CA GLN A 171 -6.76 3.47 -0.82
C GLN A 171 -6.51 1.97 -1.03
N PHE A 172 -6.24 1.22 0.05
CA PHE A 172 -6.01 -0.22 0.03
C PHE A 172 -4.99 -0.67 -1.04
N ASN A 173 -3.80 -0.05 -1.03
CA ASN A 173 -2.66 -0.37 -1.91
C ASN A 173 -2.92 -0.23 -3.41
N ALA A 174 -3.86 0.64 -3.81
CA ALA A 174 -4.11 0.96 -5.20
C ALA A 174 -4.40 2.44 -5.37
N ASP A 175 -3.94 2.98 -6.50
CA ASP A 175 -4.22 4.34 -6.92
C ASP A 175 -5.42 4.37 -7.87
N TYR A 176 -6.31 5.32 -7.60
CA TYR A 176 -7.53 5.56 -8.35
C TYR A 176 -7.53 6.99 -8.85
N VAL A 177 -8.09 7.16 -10.04
CA VAL A 177 -8.56 8.46 -10.48
C VAL A 177 -10.08 8.40 -10.48
N VAL A 178 -10.66 9.51 -10.09
CA VAL A 178 -12.08 9.75 -10.02
C VAL A 178 -12.44 10.72 -11.13
N GLY A 179 -13.54 10.46 -11.82
CA GLY A 179 -14.00 11.31 -12.91
C GLY A 179 -15.34 10.87 -13.45
N TYR A 180 -15.76 11.46 -14.56
CA TYR A 180 -17.01 11.10 -15.23
C TYR A 180 -16.84 11.09 -16.74
N GLY A 181 -17.70 10.33 -17.42
CA GLY A 181 -17.74 10.27 -18.88
C GLY A 181 -18.53 11.46 -19.45
N MET A 182 -19.81 11.23 -19.72
CA MET A 182 -20.69 12.25 -20.31
C MET A 182 -21.44 13.08 -19.26
N ASP A 183 -21.82 12.47 -18.13
CA ASP A 183 -22.66 13.08 -17.11
C ASP A 183 -21.86 13.39 -15.83
N PRO A 184 -21.70 14.66 -15.44
CA PRO A 184 -21.02 15.07 -14.20
C PRO A 184 -21.61 14.48 -12.91
N LEU A 185 -22.88 14.07 -12.93
CA LEU A 185 -23.55 13.42 -11.79
C LEU A 185 -23.16 11.95 -11.64
N GLN A 186 -22.69 11.30 -12.70
CA GLN A 186 -22.27 9.89 -12.71
C GLN A 186 -20.76 9.78 -12.57
N GLN A 187 -20.26 10.17 -11.40
CA GLN A 187 -18.85 10.05 -11.08
C GLN A 187 -18.51 8.59 -10.81
N THR A 188 -17.38 8.15 -11.34
CA THR A 188 -16.87 6.79 -11.16
C THR A 188 -15.38 6.84 -10.83
N ALA A 189 -14.90 5.83 -10.14
CA ALA A 189 -13.47 5.62 -9.92
C ALA A 189 -12.94 4.53 -10.87
N ILE A 190 -11.71 4.70 -11.36
CA ILE A 190 -10.98 3.66 -12.12
C ILE A 190 -9.56 3.54 -11.56
N ARG A 191 -8.98 2.34 -11.63
CA ARG A 191 -7.64 2.05 -11.09
C ARG A 191 -6.56 2.44 -12.10
N LEU A 192 -5.47 3.03 -11.64
CA LEU A 192 -4.34 3.36 -12.53
C LEU A 192 -3.73 2.09 -13.15
N GLU A 193 -3.70 0.98 -12.41
CA GLU A 193 -3.22 -0.33 -12.89
C GLU A 193 -3.94 -0.85 -14.14
N GLY A 194 -5.20 -0.47 -14.36
CA GLY A 194 -5.97 -0.93 -15.53
C GLY A 194 -5.70 -0.11 -16.79
N MET A 195 -4.93 0.98 -16.70
CA MET A 195 -4.66 1.85 -17.83
C MET A 195 -3.59 1.25 -18.73
N ILE A 196 -3.89 1.13 -20.02
CA ILE A 196 -2.92 0.77 -21.06
C ILE A 196 -2.31 2.04 -21.65
N HIS A 197 -3.11 3.08 -21.82
CA HIS A 197 -2.69 4.36 -22.39
C HIS A 197 -3.59 5.49 -21.91
N VAL A 198 -2.98 6.64 -21.62
CA VAL A 198 -3.68 7.88 -21.25
C VAL A 198 -3.12 9.01 -22.09
N GLN A 199 -4.01 9.76 -22.73
CA GLN A 199 -3.64 10.93 -23.52
C GLN A 199 -4.51 12.12 -23.11
N MET A 200 -3.86 13.26 -22.85
CA MET A 200 -4.56 14.51 -22.58
C MET A 200 -5.12 15.10 -23.88
N ILE A 201 -6.36 15.58 -23.82
CA ILE A 201 -7.05 16.24 -24.92
C ILE A 201 -7.07 17.75 -24.63
N ASN A 202 -7.03 18.58 -25.68
CA ASN A 202 -7.11 20.04 -25.54
C ASN A 202 -8.53 20.56 -25.25
N GLU A 203 -9.49 19.67 -24.97
CA GLU A 203 -10.83 20.04 -24.54
C GLU A 203 -10.87 20.18 -23.02
N THR A 204 -11.45 21.28 -22.54
CA THR A 204 -11.68 21.50 -21.11
C THR A 204 -13.10 21.11 -20.71
N PHE A 205 -13.31 20.83 -19.42
CA PHE A 205 -14.63 20.64 -18.83
C PHE A 205 -14.81 21.60 -17.65
N GLN A 206 -16.06 21.89 -17.27
CA GLN A 206 -16.36 22.72 -16.11
C GLN A 206 -16.49 21.84 -14.87
N CYS A 207 -15.59 22.02 -13.90
CA CYS A 207 -15.69 21.39 -12.60
C CYS A 207 -16.52 22.29 -11.67
N GLN A 208 -17.75 21.88 -11.33
CA GLN A 208 -18.51 22.54 -10.25
C GLN A 208 -18.07 21.96 -8.90
N THR A 209 -17.03 22.57 -8.33
CA THR A 209 -16.33 22.07 -7.14
C THR A 209 -17.14 22.26 -5.84
N ASP A 210 -18.14 23.15 -5.82
CA ASP A 210 -18.78 23.62 -4.58
C ASP A 210 -19.93 22.75 -4.02
N GLY A 211 -20.48 21.81 -4.81
CA GLY A 211 -21.68 21.05 -4.39
C GLY A 211 -21.48 19.55 -4.13
N LEU A 212 -20.36 18.96 -4.57
CA LEU A 212 -20.20 17.51 -4.72
C LEU A 212 -18.99 16.92 -3.98
N LEU A 213 -18.34 17.70 -3.11
CA LEU A 213 -17.32 17.22 -2.18
C LEU A 213 -17.93 16.69 -0.86
N GLY A 214 -19.24 16.46 -0.83
CA GLY A 214 -19.86 15.59 0.17
C GLY A 214 -19.38 14.16 -0.06
N SER A 215 -18.90 13.52 1.02
CA SER A 215 -18.55 12.10 1.13
C SER A 215 -18.79 11.28 -0.14
N TRP A 216 -17.71 10.94 -0.84
CA TRP A 216 -17.75 9.84 -1.79
C TRP A 216 -18.19 8.58 -1.03
N GLU A 217 -19.48 8.23 -1.17
CA GLU A 217 -20.12 7.08 -0.50
C GLU A 217 -20.07 5.81 -1.36
N GLU A 218 -19.64 5.89 -2.62
CA GLU A 218 -19.48 4.70 -3.46
C GLU A 218 -18.20 3.93 -3.15
N SER A 219 -18.34 2.60 -3.06
CA SER A 219 -17.21 1.69 -2.88
C SER A 219 -16.23 1.80 -4.03
N LEU A 220 -14.96 2.12 -3.74
CA LEU A 220 -13.90 2.08 -4.75
C LEU A 220 -13.83 0.69 -5.41
N PRO A 221 -13.58 0.62 -6.72
CA PRO A 221 -13.54 -0.65 -7.42
C PRO A 221 -12.37 -1.51 -6.94
N VAL A 222 -12.67 -2.51 -6.12
CA VAL A 222 -11.70 -3.52 -5.72
C VAL A 222 -11.35 -4.37 -6.94
N ARG A 223 -10.06 -4.75 -7.08
CA ARG A 223 -9.64 -5.70 -8.10
C ARG A 223 -10.49 -6.95 -7.92
N LYS A 224 -11.26 -7.36 -8.92
CA LYS A 224 -11.94 -8.66 -8.87
C LYS A 224 -10.92 -9.76 -9.15
N PRO A 225 -10.94 -10.87 -8.40
CA PRO A 225 -10.06 -11.99 -8.73
C PRO A 225 -10.45 -12.57 -10.09
N PHE A 226 -9.45 -12.97 -10.86
CA PHE A 226 -9.65 -13.91 -11.94
C PHE A 226 -10.11 -15.24 -11.36
N VAL A 227 -10.84 -16.02 -12.17
CA VAL A 227 -11.30 -17.35 -11.78
C VAL A 227 -10.72 -18.36 -12.74
N ALA A 228 -9.94 -19.28 -12.21
CA ALA A 228 -9.51 -20.46 -12.94
C ALA A 228 -10.45 -21.62 -12.64
N GLU A 229 -10.92 -22.28 -13.68
CA GLU A 229 -11.67 -23.52 -13.57
C GLU A 229 -10.67 -24.68 -13.71
N ILE A 230 -10.47 -25.43 -12.63
CA ILE A 230 -9.45 -26.47 -12.54
C ILE A 230 -10.10 -27.77 -12.09
N ARG A 231 -9.80 -28.87 -12.77
CA ARG A 231 -10.12 -30.22 -12.33
C ARG A 231 -8.98 -30.75 -11.45
N LEU A 232 -9.30 -31.12 -10.22
CA LEU A 232 -8.38 -31.72 -9.26
C LEU A 232 -8.59 -33.25 -9.20
N LYS A 233 -7.54 -34.00 -8.84
CA LYS A 233 -7.59 -35.47 -8.73
C LYS A 233 -8.61 -35.94 -7.67
N GLU A 234 -8.66 -35.22 -6.55
CA GLU A 234 -9.51 -35.54 -5.40
C GLU A 234 -10.42 -34.37 -5.06
N GLU A 235 -11.63 -34.66 -4.60
CA GLU A 235 -12.57 -33.65 -4.13
C GLU A 235 -12.01 -32.94 -2.88
N GLN A 236 -11.70 -31.65 -3.04
CA GLN A 236 -11.27 -30.84 -1.91
C GLN A 236 -12.46 -30.47 -1.03
N GLN A 237 -12.41 -30.87 0.25
CA GLN A 237 -13.44 -30.50 1.23
C GLN A 237 -13.25 -29.08 1.77
N THR A 238 -12.06 -28.50 1.62
CA THR A 238 -11.69 -27.16 2.09
C THR A 238 -12.25 -26.05 1.20
N GLU A 239 -12.42 -24.84 1.78
CA GLU A 239 -12.77 -23.61 1.03
C GLU A 239 -11.56 -22.94 0.37
N LEU A 240 -10.37 -23.47 0.64
CA LEU A 240 -9.09 -22.99 0.14
C LEU A 240 -8.35 -24.13 -0.57
N TRP A 241 -7.79 -23.85 -1.73
CA TRP A 241 -6.82 -24.69 -2.41
C TRP A 241 -5.43 -24.08 -2.23
N GLN A 242 -4.68 -24.59 -1.25
CA GLN A 242 -3.30 -24.16 -0.97
C GLN A 242 -3.15 -22.63 -0.82
N GLY A 243 -4.13 -21.99 -0.18
CA GLY A 243 -4.17 -20.54 0.05
C GLY A 243 -4.97 -19.73 -0.98
N TYR A 244 -5.38 -20.31 -2.10
CA TYR A 244 -6.32 -19.68 -3.03
C TYR A 244 -7.77 -20.00 -2.69
N ARG A 245 -8.64 -19.01 -2.77
CA ARG A 245 -10.07 -19.19 -2.44
C ARG A 245 -10.79 -19.98 -3.53
N ILE A 246 -11.53 -21.01 -3.13
CA ILE A 246 -12.44 -21.72 -4.02
C ILE A 246 -13.79 -20.99 -3.97
N ARG A 247 -14.20 -20.38 -5.09
CA ARG A 247 -15.49 -19.69 -5.23
C ARG A 247 -16.65 -20.69 -5.23
N GLU A 248 -16.51 -21.74 -6.03
CA GLU A 248 -17.52 -22.77 -6.23
C GLU A 248 -16.83 -24.11 -6.50
N LYS A 249 -17.49 -25.22 -6.14
CA LYS A 249 -17.04 -26.58 -6.42
C LYS A 249 -18.19 -27.43 -6.94
N GLN A 250 -17.93 -28.19 -7.99
CA GLN A 250 -18.86 -29.16 -8.57
C GLN A 250 -18.11 -30.46 -8.84
N GLY A 251 -18.20 -31.40 -7.88
CA GLY A 251 -17.40 -32.63 -7.89
C GLY A 251 -15.90 -32.32 -7.85
N GLN A 252 -15.16 -32.83 -8.83
CA GLN A 252 -13.71 -32.60 -9.02
C GLN A 252 -13.35 -31.26 -9.67
N VAL A 253 -14.34 -30.48 -10.13
CA VAL A 253 -14.10 -29.18 -10.78
C VAL A 253 -14.25 -28.05 -9.77
N HIS A 254 -13.23 -27.20 -9.68
CA HIS A 254 -13.12 -26.11 -8.73
C HIS A 254 -12.90 -24.78 -9.46
N TRP A 255 -13.64 -23.75 -9.06
CA TRP A 255 -13.47 -22.37 -9.51
C TRP A 255 -12.60 -21.61 -8.52
N ILE A 256 -11.32 -21.46 -8.83
CA ILE A 256 -10.30 -20.91 -7.93
C ILE A 256 -10.02 -19.45 -8.25
N GLU A 257 -10.10 -18.59 -7.24
CA GLU A 257 -9.89 -17.16 -7.33
C GLU A 257 -8.42 -16.79 -7.17
N PHE A 258 -7.89 -15.97 -8.08
CA PHE A 258 -6.52 -15.46 -8.01
C PHE A 258 -6.41 -14.02 -8.50
N TYR A 259 -5.44 -13.27 -7.97
CA TYR A 259 -5.22 -11.86 -8.32
C TYR A 259 -3.97 -11.71 -9.19
N ASP A 260 -2.86 -12.29 -8.75
CA ASP A 260 -1.57 -12.22 -9.43
C ASP A 260 -1.40 -13.43 -10.36
N THR A 261 -1.32 -13.16 -11.66
CA THR A 261 -1.17 -14.18 -12.68
C THR A 261 0.16 -14.92 -12.57
N ASP A 262 1.25 -14.24 -12.24
CA ASP A 262 2.58 -14.87 -12.23
C ASP A 262 2.75 -15.73 -10.98
N ALA A 263 2.26 -15.27 -9.82
CA ALA A 263 2.20 -16.08 -8.61
C ALA A 263 1.29 -17.31 -8.79
N PHE A 264 0.15 -17.14 -9.46
CA PHE A 264 -0.76 -18.25 -9.75
C PHE A 264 -0.16 -19.25 -10.74
N LEU A 265 0.57 -18.79 -11.76
CA LEU A 265 1.30 -19.67 -12.67
C LEU A 265 2.38 -20.48 -11.94
N GLN A 266 3.17 -19.84 -11.08
CA GLN A 266 4.16 -20.55 -10.25
C GLN A 266 3.50 -21.61 -9.38
N HIS A 267 2.34 -21.29 -8.81
CA HIS A 267 1.55 -22.23 -8.05
C HIS A 267 1.08 -23.42 -8.91
N LEU A 268 0.59 -23.18 -10.12
CA LEU A 268 0.20 -24.24 -11.06
C LEU A 268 1.36 -25.18 -11.42
N PHE A 269 2.61 -24.71 -11.42
CA PHE A 269 3.77 -25.56 -11.69
C PHE A 269 4.13 -26.52 -10.54
N ILE A 270 3.78 -26.17 -9.29
CA ILE A 270 4.15 -26.95 -8.11
C ILE A 270 2.99 -27.78 -7.55
N SER A 271 1.75 -27.44 -7.91
CA SER A 271 0.54 -28.09 -7.39
C SER A 271 0.11 -29.28 -8.24
N GLU A 272 -0.55 -30.25 -7.61
CA GLU A 272 -1.18 -31.37 -8.31
C GLU A 272 -2.59 -31.02 -8.78
N TRP A 273 -2.83 -31.11 -10.08
CA TRP A 273 -4.13 -30.93 -10.74
C TRP A 273 -4.17 -31.76 -12.03
N GLU A 274 -5.37 -32.09 -12.53
CA GLU A 274 -5.54 -32.91 -13.74
C GLU A 274 -5.67 -32.06 -15.00
N GLU A 275 -6.55 -31.07 -14.96
CA GLU A 275 -6.87 -30.27 -16.14
C GLU A 275 -7.21 -28.83 -15.78
N LEU A 276 -6.62 -27.87 -16.50
CA LEU A 276 -6.99 -26.45 -16.43
C LEU A 276 -8.03 -26.15 -17.53
N LEU A 277 -9.31 -26.08 -17.16
CA LEU A 277 -10.46 -25.92 -18.07
C LEU A 277 -10.62 -24.48 -18.57
N SER A 278 -10.43 -23.49 -17.69
CA SER A 278 -10.63 -22.07 -18.01
C SER A 278 -9.75 -21.20 -17.10
N PRO A 279 -9.32 -19.98 -17.50
CA PRO A 279 -9.54 -19.35 -18.81
C PRO A 279 -8.48 -19.75 -19.85
N SER A 280 -8.86 -19.67 -21.14
CA SER A 280 -8.01 -20.10 -22.27
C SER A 280 -6.69 -19.32 -22.37
N TRP A 281 -6.68 -18.04 -22.00
CA TRP A 281 -5.47 -17.23 -21.95
C TRP A 281 -4.48 -17.73 -20.89
N LEU A 282 -4.96 -18.22 -19.75
CA LEU A 282 -4.11 -18.74 -18.68
C LEU A 282 -3.47 -20.06 -19.11
N ARG A 283 -4.26 -20.93 -19.76
CA ARG A 283 -3.75 -22.17 -20.37
C ARG A 283 -2.64 -21.88 -21.38
N ARG A 284 -2.84 -20.91 -22.27
CA ARG A 284 -1.83 -20.51 -23.27
C ARG A 284 -0.55 -19.99 -22.60
N LYS A 285 -0.67 -19.17 -21.56
CA LYS A 285 0.48 -18.60 -20.83
C LYS A 285 1.26 -19.70 -20.07
N LEU A 286 0.56 -20.66 -19.47
CA LEU A 286 1.16 -21.84 -18.84
C LEU A 286 1.91 -22.71 -19.86
N GLN A 287 1.29 -22.98 -21.02
CA GLN A 287 1.90 -23.75 -22.10
C GLN A 287 3.19 -23.09 -22.62
N GLN A 288 3.15 -21.79 -22.93
CA GLN A 288 4.33 -21.05 -23.38
C GLN A 288 5.46 -21.06 -22.33
N SER A 289 5.10 -20.99 -21.05
CA SER A 289 6.07 -21.05 -19.96
C SER A 289 6.72 -22.42 -19.86
N ALA A 290 5.95 -23.51 -20.02
CA ALA A 290 6.47 -24.88 -20.04
C ALA A 290 7.36 -25.16 -21.26
N GLU A 291 6.94 -24.73 -22.46
CA GLU A 291 7.73 -24.85 -23.69
C GLU A 291 9.09 -24.12 -23.55
N SER A 292 9.09 -22.91 -22.99
CA SER A 292 10.33 -22.16 -22.74
C SER A 292 11.29 -22.89 -21.79
N ILE A 293 10.77 -23.63 -20.81
CA ILE A 293 11.59 -24.43 -19.89
C ILE A 293 12.16 -25.65 -20.61
N ILE A 294 11.34 -26.36 -21.38
CA ILE A 294 11.76 -27.53 -22.17
C ILE A 294 12.86 -27.13 -23.16
N ASP A 295 12.68 -26.02 -23.89
CA ASP A 295 13.67 -25.53 -24.85
C ASP A 295 15.01 -25.20 -24.17
N ARG A 296 14.99 -24.57 -22.99
CA ARG A 296 16.22 -24.29 -22.24
C ARG A 296 16.96 -25.56 -21.81
N LEU A 297 16.22 -26.58 -21.38
CA LEU A 297 16.80 -27.88 -21.02
C LEU A 297 17.37 -28.60 -22.26
N ALA A 298 16.69 -28.51 -23.41
CA ALA A 298 17.15 -29.09 -24.66
C ALA A 298 18.43 -28.41 -25.21
N VAL A 299 18.56 -27.10 -25.05
CA VAL A 299 19.76 -26.34 -25.46
C VAL A 299 20.99 -26.74 -24.64
N GLN A 300 20.85 -26.99 -23.34
CA GLN A 300 21.97 -27.46 -22.50
C GLN A 300 22.43 -28.88 -22.87
N HIS A 301 21.55 -29.74 -23.35
CA HIS A 301 21.93 -31.08 -23.76
C HIS A 301 22.76 -31.10 -25.05
N LYS A 302 22.55 -30.15 -25.98
CA LYS A 302 23.36 -30.04 -27.21
C LYS A 302 24.76 -29.46 -26.98
N ALA A 303 24.97 -28.69 -25.90
CA ALA A 303 26.28 -28.13 -25.57
C ALA A 303 27.23 -29.14 -24.88
N ASN A 304 26.68 -30.20 -24.27
CA ASN A 304 27.45 -31.24 -23.56
C ASN A 304 27.72 -32.50 -24.39
N VAL A 305 27.40 -32.50 -25.69
CA VAL A 305 27.60 -33.66 -26.60
C VAL A 305 28.66 -33.37 -27.69
N ASN A 306 29.49 -32.34 -27.52
CA ASN A 306 30.66 -32.10 -28.37
C ASN A 306 31.97 -32.33 -27.64
#